data_AF-A0A4S8KYS5-F1
#
_entry.id   AF-A0A4S8KYS5-F1
#
_cell.length_a   1.000
_cell.length_b   1.000
_cell.length_c   1.000
_cell.angle_alpha   90.00
_cell.angle_beta   90.00
_cell.angle_gamma   90.00
#
_symmetry.space_group_name_H-M   'P 1'
#
loop_
_entity.id
_entity.type
_entity.pdbx_description
1 polymer ?
#
loop_
_entity_poly.entity_id
_entity_poly.type
_entity_poly.pdbx_seq_one_letter_code
_entity_poly.pdbx_strand_id
1 'polypeptide(L)'
;KRDIMECVRALYGSPDHSQYLCFMPERHYTDADKTRRLYHDIHTGRWWWDTQVSDKPGATIIPLIISSDKTQVTLFRNKSAYPVYLTIGNLPKDIRRKPSQQGQILLAYLPTSRLEHIKNKASRRRTVTNLFHACMKFIMKPLKEAGLDGVILQSGDGSRRRCHPILVVYVGDYPEQILVTTAYYGGCASCETEKNQLGVYPCSAASRSHFAKMVGSYSWPDHCLQENIKPVQHLFWEDLPYANI
;
A
#
# COMPACT_ATOMS: atom_id res chain seq x y z
N LYS A 1 7.68 16.21 3.87
CA LYS A 1 7.39 14.77 4.15
C LYS A 1 8.18 14.36 5.38
N ARG A 2 7.69 13.40 6.16
CA ARG A 2 8.51 12.70 7.15
C ARG A 2 9.33 11.61 6.46
N ASP A 3 10.38 11.14 7.12
CA ASP A 3 11.07 9.93 6.71
C ASP A 3 10.22 8.71 7.09
N ILE A 4 9.99 7.81 6.12
CA ILE A 4 9.14 6.65 6.34
C ILE A 4 9.75 5.67 7.34
N MET A 5 11.07 5.53 7.36
CA MET A 5 11.77 4.64 8.28
C MET A 5 11.72 5.17 9.71
N GLU A 6 11.80 6.49 9.90
CA GLU A 6 11.57 7.09 11.23
C GLU A 6 10.14 6.88 11.71
N CYS A 7 9.15 6.94 10.81
CA CYS A 7 7.76 6.65 11.17
C CYS A 7 7.57 5.17 11.55
N VAL A 8 8.23 4.25 10.83
CA VAL A 8 8.24 2.81 11.18
C VAL A 8 8.88 2.59 12.54
N ARG A 9 10.04 3.22 12.81
CA ARG A 9 10.72 3.13 14.12
C ARG A 9 9.84 3.66 15.24
N ALA A 10 9.14 4.77 15.03
CA ALA A 10 8.25 5.34 16.04
C ALA A 10 7.09 4.38 16.38
N LEU A 11 6.44 3.78 15.38
CA LEU A 11 5.33 2.84 15.62
C LEU A 11 5.80 1.53 16.27
N TYR A 12 6.90 0.95 15.76
CA TYR A 12 7.43 -0.33 16.21
C TYR A 12 8.14 -0.25 17.56
N GLY A 13 8.83 0.86 17.82
CA GLY A 13 9.56 1.13 19.06
C GLY A 13 8.74 1.70 20.20
N SER A 14 7.44 1.98 19.99
CA SER A 14 6.57 2.53 21.02
C SER A 14 6.38 1.54 22.18
N PRO A 15 6.68 1.94 23.44
CA PRO A 15 6.42 1.10 24.61
C PRO A 15 4.93 0.76 24.76
N ASP A 16 4.04 1.72 24.47
CA ASP A 16 2.58 1.54 24.57
C ASP A 16 2.05 0.47 23.60
N HIS A 17 2.73 0.32 22.45
CA HIS A 17 2.38 -0.69 21.46
C HIS A 17 2.99 -2.07 21.73
N SER A 18 4.09 -2.14 22.49
CA SER A 18 4.92 -3.34 22.62
C SER A 18 4.13 -4.61 22.97
N GLN A 19 3.17 -4.48 23.89
CA GLN A 19 2.29 -5.57 24.34
C GLN A 19 1.33 -6.09 23.26
N TYR A 20 1.09 -5.33 22.20
CA TYR A 20 0.15 -5.67 21.14
C TYR A 20 0.83 -6.14 19.85
N LEU A 21 2.14 -5.91 19.70
CA LEU A 21 2.83 -6.16 18.43
C LEU A 21 2.89 -7.66 18.11
N CYS A 22 2.39 -8.02 16.93
CA CYS A 22 2.60 -9.33 16.32
C CYS A 22 3.94 -9.33 15.56
N PHE A 23 4.87 -10.23 15.91
CA PHE A 23 6.19 -10.32 15.28
C PHE A 23 6.32 -11.49 14.29
N MET A 24 5.36 -12.41 14.28
CA MET A 24 5.39 -13.62 13.48
C MET A 24 4.01 -13.89 12.87
N PRO A 25 3.95 -14.54 11.70
CA PRO A 25 2.69 -14.96 11.10
C PRO A 25 2.07 -16.10 11.90
N GLU A 26 0.74 -16.16 11.92
CA GLU A 26 -0.02 -17.18 12.62
C GLU A 26 -0.99 -17.90 11.70
N ARG A 27 -1.32 -19.13 12.08
CA ARG A 27 -2.28 -19.94 11.35
C ARG A 27 -3.48 -20.28 12.23
N HIS A 28 -4.59 -19.57 11.99
CA HIS A 28 -5.88 -19.81 12.65
C HIS A 28 -6.81 -20.67 11.80
N TYR A 29 -7.61 -21.50 12.47
CA TYR A 29 -8.55 -22.44 11.84
C TYR A 29 -9.88 -22.45 12.61
N THR A 30 -10.99 -22.71 11.91
CA THR A 30 -12.32 -22.82 12.54
C THR A 30 -12.63 -24.23 13.05
N ASP A 31 -11.80 -25.21 12.71
CA ASP A 31 -11.97 -26.63 13.02
C ASP A 31 -10.70 -27.22 13.66
N ALA A 32 -10.88 -28.31 14.41
CA ALA A 32 -9.77 -29.04 15.05
C ALA A 32 -8.85 -29.71 14.01
N ASP A 33 -9.42 -30.14 12.89
CA ASP A 33 -8.72 -30.82 11.79
C ASP A 33 -7.91 -29.87 10.90
N LYS A 34 -7.98 -28.55 11.15
CA LYS A 34 -7.24 -27.49 10.43
C LYS A 34 -7.51 -27.47 8.93
N THR A 35 -8.73 -27.77 8.51
CA THR A 35 -9.13 -27.79 7.09
C THR A 35 -9.61 -26.42 6.62
N ARG A 36 -10.21 -25.61 7.51
CA ARG A 36 -10.80 -24.31 7.16
C ARG A 36 -10.02 -23.16 7.78
N ARG A 37 -9.34 -22.41 6.91
CA ARG A 37 -8.52 -21.24 7.26
C ARG A 37 -9.38 -20.05 7.70
N LEU A 38 -8.95 -19.41 8.78
CA LEU A 38 -9.52 -18.16 9.29
C LEU A 38 -8.55 -17.01 9.00
N TYR A 39 -9.05 -15.95 8.37
CA TYR A 39 -8.28 -14.74 8.04
C TYR A 39 -8.93 -13.52 8.70
N HIS A 40 -8.19 -12.86 9.58
CA HIS A 40 -8.72 -11.75 10.39
C HIS A 40 -7.85 -10.50 10.41
N ASP A 41 -6.53 -10.67 10.28
CA ASP A 41 -5.56 -9.59 10.20
C ASP A 41 -4.36 -10.03 9.36
N ILE A 42 -3.41 -9.12 9.10
CA ILE A 42 -2.31 -9.39 8.16
C ILE A 42 -1.45 -10.59 8.61
N HIS A 43 -1.20 -10.75 9.91
CA HIS A 43 -0.40 -11.86 10.44
C HIS A 43 -1.04 -13.23 10.23
N THR A 44 -2.37 -13.30 10.05
CA THR A 44 -3.08 -14.54 9.71
C THR A 44 -3.10 -14.84 8.20
N GLY A 45 -2.72 -13.84 7.38
CA GLY A 45 -2.70 -13.91 5.92
C GLY A 45 -1.61 -14.83 5.39
N ARG A 46 -1.89 -15.47 4.24
CA ARG A 46 -0.89 -16.32 3.55
C ARG A 46 0.37 -15.52 3.20
N TRP A 47 0.19 -14.30 2.71
CA TRP A 47 1.28 -13.41 2.29
C TRP A 47 2.35 -13.23 3.38
N TRP A 48 1.98 -12.95 4.63
CA TRP A 48 2.98 -12.79 5.70
C TRP A 48 3.69 -14.12 5.97
N TRP A 49 2.94 -15.22 6.04
CA TRP A 49 3.52 -16.55 6.20
C TRP A 49 4.58 -16.84 5.13
N ASP A 50 4.22 -16.68 3.86
CA ASP A 50 5.08 -17.02 2.73
C ASP A 50 6.31 -16.10 2.70
N THR A 51 6.12 -14.79 2.91
CA THR A 51 7.21 -13.79 2.89
C THR A 51 8.21 -13.96 4.05
N GLN A 52 7.73 -14.30 5.25
CA GLN A 52 8.60 -14.41 6.43
C GLN A 52 9.25 -15.78 6.56
N VAL A 53 8.44 -16.85 6.43
CA VAL A 53 8.91 -18.21 6.74
C VAL A 53 9.74 -18.77 5.60
N SER A 54 9.31 -18.57 4.34
CA SER A 54 10.02 -19.12 3.18
C SER A 54 11.21 -18.24 2.78
N ASP A 55 11.00 -16.92 2.66
CA ASP A 55 11.99 -16.06 2.00
C ASP A 55 12.94 -15.35 2.97
N LYS A 56 12.56 -15.19 4.25
CA LYS A 56 13.32 -14.43 5.26
C LYS A 56 13.45 -15.15 6.61
N PRO A 57 14.03 -16.36 6.67
CA PRO A 57 14.08 -17.16 7.89
C PRO A 57 14.78 -16.41 9.04
N GLY A 58 14.16 -16.43 10.22
CA GLY A 58 14.65 -15.73 11.41
C GLY A 58 14.47 -14.20 11.40
N ALA A 59 13.84 -13.63 10.37
CA ALA A 59 13.51 -12.21 10.34
C ALA A 59 12.09 -11.91 10.81
N THR A 60 11.80 -10.65 11.08
CA THR A 60 10.45 -10.12 11.32
C THR A 60 10.03 -9.27 10.14
N ILE A 61 8.87 -9.53 9.54
CA ILE A 61 8.30 -8.61 8.56
C ILE A 61 7.59 -7.48 9.29
N ILE A 62 7.74 -6.26 8.76
CA ILE A 62 6.94 -5.10 9.15
C ILE A 62 6.05 -4.75 7.97
N PRO A 63 4.82 -5.29 7.89
CA PRO A 63 3.93 -4.97 6.79
C PRO A 63 3.53 -3.50 6.90
N LEU A 64 3.73 -2.71 5.86
CA LEU A 64 3.38 -1.31 5.82
C LEU A 64 2.05 -1.13 5.11
N ILE A 65 1.18 -0.36 5.74
CA ILE A 65 -0.15 -0.05 5.24
C ILE A 65 -0.19 1.45 5.06
N ILE A 66 -0.40 1.87 3.82
CA ILE A 66 -0.53 3.27 3.47
C ILE A 66 -1.99 3.57 3.21
N SER A 67 -2.47 4.71 3.65
CA SER A 67 -3.76 5.23 3.23
C SER A 67 -3.61 6.66 2.74
N SER A 68 -4.49 7.07 1.85
CA SER A 68 -4.64 8.46 1.51
C SER A 68 -6.11 8.81 1.36
N ASP A 69 -6.41 10.07 1.67
CA ASP A 69 -7.75 10.61 1.55
C ASP A 69 -7.63 12.07 1.13
N LYS A 70 -8.26 12.45 0.02
CA LYS A 70 -8.22 13.82 -0.47
C LYS A 70 -9.18 14.69 0.33
N THR A 71 -8.67 15.26 1.41
CA THR A 71 -9.43 16.12 2.32
C THR A 71 -9.46 17.61 1.88
N GLN A 72 -10.60 18.28 2.11
CA GLN A 72 -10.65 19.74 2.07
C GLN A 72 -10.12 20.30 3.40
N VAL A 73 -9.09 21.15 3.35
CA VAL A 73 -8.46 21.73 4.55
C VAL A 73 -9.15 23.01 4.99
N THR A 74 -9.79 23.72 4.06
CA THR A 74 -10.46 24.99 4.37
C THR A 74 -11.83 25.07 3.71
N LEU A 75 -12.85 25.45 4.49
CA LEU A 75 -14.20 25.77 3.99
C LEU A 75 -14.17 26.99 3.05
N PHE A 76 -13.26 27.94 3.32
CA PHE A 76 -13.05 29.12 2.50
C PHE A 76 -11.86 28.92 1.56
N ARG A 77 -12.03 29.26 0.27
CA ARG A 77 -11.01 29.17 -0.81
C ARG A 77 -10.64 27.77 -1.32
N ASN A 78 -11.41 26.72 -1.00
CA ASN A 78 -11.30 25.37 -1.60
C ASN A 78 -9.86 24.81 -1.63
N LYS A 79 -9.08 25.01 -0.56
CA LYS A 79 -7.74 24.41 -0.47
C LYS A 79 -7.91 22.95 -0.04
N SER A 80 -7.59 22.03 -0.94
CA SER A 80 -7.50 20.60 -0.63
C SER A 80 -6.07 20.22 -0.28
N ALA A 81 -5.91 19.35 0.72
CA ALA A 81 -4.68 18.62 0.95
C ALA A 81 -4.93 17.14 0.67
N TYR A 82 -3.86 16.46 0.34
CA TYR A 82 -3.89 15.03 0.05
C TYR A 82 -2.92 14.36 1.03
N PRO A 83 -3.33 14.18 2.30
CA PRO A 83 -2.52 13.48 3.29
C PRO A 83 -2.28 12.03 2.90
N VAL A 84 -1.10 11.53 3.27
CA VAL A 84 -0.71 10.14 3.21
C VAL A 84 -0.42 9.71 4.64
N TYR A 85 -1.13 8.69 5.13
CA TYR A 85 -0.93 8.10 6.44
C TYR A 85 -0.23 6.75 6.32
N LEU A 86 0.56 6.42 7.33
CA LEU A 86 1.26 5.15 7.49
C LEU A 86 0.83 4.46 8.78
N THR A 87 0.65 3.15 8.72
CA THR A 87 0.60 2.26 9.88
C THR A 87 1.31 0.95 9.59
N ILE A 88 1.56 0.14 10.62
CA ILE A 88 2.23 -1.16 10.51
C ILE A 88 1.25 -2.29 10.80
N GLY A 89 1.31 -3.37 10.02
CA GLY A 89 0.49 -4.58 10.15
C GLY A 89 0.83 -5.42 11.39
N ASN A 90 1.97 -5.14 12.04
CA ASN A 90 2.29 -5.71 13.34
C ASN A 90 1.34 -5.24 14.44
N LEU A 91 0.71 -4.08 14.26
CA LEU A 91 -0.29 -3.59 15.20
C LEU A 91 -1.67 -4.15 14.80
N PRO A 92 -2.38 -4.87 15.70
CA PRO A 92 -3.69 -5.43 15.39
C PRO A 92 -4.67 -4.33 14.95
N LYS A 93 -5.57 -4.66 14.01
CA LYS A 93 -6.56 -3.73 13.45
C LYS A 93 -7.38 -3.02 14.54
N ASP A 94 -7.68 -3.71 15.64
CA ASP A 94 -8.44 -3.17 16.76
C ASP A 94 -7.70 -2.10 17.56
N ILE A 95 -6.36 -2.13 17.54
CA ILE A 95 -5.52 -1.10 18.14
C ILE A 95 -5.29 0.03 17.12
N ARG A 96 -4.99 -0.31 15.86
CA ARG A 96 -4.82 0.68 14.77
C ARG A 96 -6.01 1.61 14.58
N ARG A 97 -7.23 1.13 14.83
CA ARG A 97 -8.47 1.91 14.68
C ARG A 97 -8.80 2.81 15.88
N LYS A 98 -8.10 2.68 17.01
CA LYS A 98 -8.34 3.49 18.22
C LYS A 98 -7.53 4.79 18.13
N PRO A 99 -8.16 5.98 18.00
CA PRO A 99 -7.41 7.24 17.90
C PRO A 99 -6.51 7.51 19.10
N SER A 100 -6.93 7.09 20.30
CA SER A 100 -6.16 7.22 21.54
C SER A 100 -4.87 6.40 21.57
N GLN A 101 -4.72 5.43 20.67
CA GLN A 101 -3.51 4.60 20.58
C GLN A 101 -2.49 5.14 19.59
N GLN A 102 -2.82 6.20 18.82
CA GLN A 102 -1.86 6.82 17.88
C GLN A 102 -1.19 5.82 16.91
N GLY A 103 -1.89 4.75 16.54
CA GLY A 103 -1.37 3.68 15.69
C GLY A 103 -1.19 4.07 14.21
N GLN A 104 -1.38 5.34 13.85
CA GLN A 104 -1.23 5.86 12.49
C GLN A 104 -0.44 7.17 12.51
N ILE A 105 0.45 7.35 11.53
CA ILE A 105 1.30 8.52 11.41
C ILE A 105 1.04 9.20 10.07
N LEU A 106 0.78 10.52 10.10
CA LEU A 106 0.79 11.36 8.90
C LEU A 106 2.21 11.42 8.33
N LEU A 107 2.42 10.84 7.16
CA LEU A 107 3.70 10.69 6.49
C LEU A 107 4.01 11.89 5.58
N ALA A 108 3.04 12.32 4.78
CA ALA A 108 3.23 13.41 3.82
C ALA A 108 1.91 14.07 3.43
N TYR A 109 2.02 15.25 2.81
CA TYR A 109 0.95 15.85 2.01
C TYR A 109 1.40 15.82 0.55
N LEU A 110 0.59 15.21 -0.33
CA LEU A 110 0.84 15.23 -1.76
C LEU A 110 0.40 16.57 -2.38
N PRO A 111 1.06 17.01 -3.46
CA PRO A 111 0.67 18.22 -4.16
C PRO A 111 -0.73 18.08 -4.78
N THR A 112 -1.59 19.07 -4.55
CA THR A 112 -2.96 19.12 -5.11
C THR A 112 -3.06 20.04 -6.33
N SER A 113 -1.94 20.25 -7.03
CA SER A 113 -1.88 21.15 -8.18
C SER A 113 -2.87 20.75 -9.26
N ARG A 114 -3.67 21.72 -9.72
CA ARG A 114 -4.64 21.53 -10.80
C ARG A 114 -3.99 21.53 -12.19
N LEU A 115 -2.73 21.95 -12.29
CA LEU A 115 -1.96 22.04 -13.55
C LEU A 115 -2.74 22.74 -14.69
N GLU A 116 -3.40 23.86 -14.37
CA GLU A 116 -4.31 24.58 -15.29
C GLU A 116 -3.61 25.19 -16.52
N HIS A 117 -2.28 25.29 -16.48
CA HIS A 117 -1.45 25.66 -17.63
C HIS A 117 -1.50 24.58 -18.73
N ILE A 118 -1.75 23.32 -18.39
CA ILE A 118 -1.96 22.24 -19.37
C ILE A 118 -3.40 22.32 -19.90
N LYS A 119 -3.54 22.83 -21.13
CA LYS A 119 -4.86 23.06 -21.75
C LYS A 119 -5.53 21.76 -22.19
N ASN A 120 -4.76 20.79 -22.69
CA ASN A 120 -5.29 19.49 -23.07
C ASN A 120 -5.72 18.69 -21.82
N LYS A 121 -7.02 18.38 -21.71
CA LYS A 121 -7.61 17.70 -20.54
C LYS A 121 -7.04 16.29 -20.32
N ALA A 122 -6.80 15.53 -21.39
CA ALA A 122 -6.29 14.16 -21.29
C ALA A 122 -4.82 14.15 -20.83
N SER A 123 -4.00 15.01 -21.44
CA SER A 123 -2.61 15.23 -21.01
C SER A 123 -2.54 15.66 -19.55
N ARG A 124 -3.37 16.64 -19.14
CA ARG A 124 -3.42 17.10 -17.76
C ARG A 124 -3.75 15.99 -16.77
N ARG A 125 -4.76 15.15 -17.06
CA ARG A 125 -5.10 13.99 -16.23
C ARG A 125 -3.93 13.03 -16.09
N ARG A 126 -3.25 12.72 -17.20
CA ARG A 126 -2.05 11.84 -17.20
C ARG A 126 -0.91 12.45 -16.37
N THR A 127 -0.65 13.74 -16.50
CA THR A 127 0.39 14.42 -15.72
C THR A 127 0.09 14.43 -14.23
N VAL A 128 -1.18 14.62 -13.83
CA VAL A 128 -1.59 14.51 -12.42
C VAL A 128 -1.34 13.08 -11.88
N THR A 129 -1.68 12.05 -12.65
CA THR A 129 -1.40 10.65 -12.26
C THR A 129 0.10 10.38 -12.15
N ASN A 130 0.90 10.81 -13.13
CA ASN A 130 2.37 10.68 -13.05
C ASN A 130 2.96 11.42 -11.85
N LEU A 131 2.46 12.62 -11.54
CA LEU A 131 2.89 13.39 -10.38
C LEU A 131 2.59 12.63 -9.07
N PHE A 132 1.41 12.02 -8.96
CA PHE A 132 1.07 11.17 -7.82
C PHE A 132 2.06 10.01 -7.66
N HIS A 133 2.31 9.22 -8.72
CA HIS A 133 3.25 8.10 -8.64
C HIS A 133 4.68 8.56 -8.36
N ALA A 134 5.12 9.68 -8.95
CA ALA A 134 6.44 10.23 -8.68
C ALA A 134 6.61 10.65 -7.21
N CYS A 135 5.61 11.32 -6.63
CA CYS A 135 5.63 11.69 -5.22
C CYS A 135 5.61 10.45 -4.30
N MET A 136 4.75 9.48 -4.60
CA MET A 136 4.70 8.22 -3.84
C MET A 136 6.01 7.45 -3.95
N LYS A 137 6.62 7.36 -5.14
CA LYS A 137 7.92 6.70 -5.36
C LYS A 137 9.00 7.36 -4.52
N PHE A 138 9.01 8.70 -4.47
CA PHE A 138 9.93 9.46 -3.64
C PHE A 138 9.74 9.21 -2.13
N ILE A 139 8.49 9.09 -1.67
CA ILE A 139 8.18 8.80 -0.27
C ILE A 139 8.60 7.37 0.10
N MET A 140 8.34 6.40 -0.77
CA MET A 140 8.57 4.97 -0.51
C MET A 140 10.00 4.51 -0.80
N LYS A 141 10.84 5.35 -1.43
CA LYS A 141 12.22 5.00 -1.83
C LYS A 141 13.03 4.26 -0.74
N PRO A 142 13.01 4.65 0.55
CA PRO A 142 13.79 3.95 1.59
C PRO A 142 13.38 2.49 1.81
N LEU A 143 12.16 2.10 1.41
CA LEU A 143 11.65 0.74 1.59
C LEU A 143 12.28 -0.28 0.66
N LYS A 144 12.89 0.15 -0.46
CA LYS A 144 13.48 -0.75 -1.45
C LYS A 144 14.58 -1.60 -0.81
N GLU A 145 15.60 -0.95 -0.28
CA GLU A 145 16.73 -1.61 0.39
C GLU A 145 16.30 -2.18 1.74
N ALA A 146 15.55 -1.43 2.56
CA ALA A 146 15.12 -1.89 3.88
C ALA A 146 14.24 -3.15 3.82
N GLY A 147 13.36 -3.29 2.82
CA GLY A 147 12.53 -4.48 2.64
C GLY A 147 13.31 -5.69 2.11
N LEU A 148 14.36 -5.47 1.30
CA LEU A 148 15.22 -6.52 0.76
C LEU A 148 16.24 -7.00 1.81
N ASP A 149 17.12 -6.12 2.26
CA ASP A 149 18.27 -6.47 3.10
C ASP A 149 17.89 -6.59 4.58
N GLY A 150 16.83 -5.87 4.96
CA GLY A 150 16.41 -5.76 6.35
C GLY A 150 17.20 -4.71 7.12
N VAL A 151 16.64 -4.29 8.23
CA VAL A 151 17.22 -3.31 9.14
C VAL A 151 17.06 -3.79 10.58
N ILE A 152 18.05 -3.55 11.43
CA ILE A 152 17.92 -3.85 12.85
C ILE A 152 17.03 -2.78 13.50
N LEU A 153 15.89 -3.19 14.04
CA LEU A 153 14.98 -2.32 14.78
C LEU A 153 14.79 -2.84 16.21
N GLN A 154 14.65 -1.91 17.14
CA GLN A 154 14.33 -2.18 18.53
C GLN A 154 12.84 -1.91 18.77
N SER A 155 12.10 -2.89 19.29
CA SER A 155 10.71 -2.71 19.69
C SER A 155 10.61 -2.07 21.08
N GLY A 156 9.40 -1.65 21.46
CA GLY A 156 9.16 -1.00 22.76
C GLY A 156 9.45 -1.87 24.00
N ASP A 157 9.59 -3.19 23.84
CA ASP A 157 10.03 -4.15 24.87
C ASP A 157 11.57 -4.19 25.04
N GLY A 158 12.33 -3.45 24.22
CA GLY A 158 13.79 -3.46 24.21
C GLY A 158 14.44 -4.52 23.30
N SER A 159 13.66 -5.44 22.73
CA SER A 159 14.18 -6.50 21.88
C SER A 159 14.61 -5.97 20.51
N ARG A 160 15.79 -6.39 20.04
CA ARG A 160 16.31 -6.06 18.71
C ARG A 160 16.07 -7.20 17.73
N ARG A 161 15.48 -6.89 16.57
CA ARG A 161 15.15 -7.87 15.52
C ARG A 161 15.63 -7.37 14.17
N ARG A 162 16.02 -8.30 13.29
CA ARG A 162 16.19 -8.02 11.85
C ARG A 162 14.81 -7.88 11.23
N CYS A 163 14.43 -6.66 10.92
CA CYS A 163 13.11 -6.31 10.43
C CYS A 163 13.14 -5.96 8.94
N HIS A 164 12.16 -6.43 8.18
CA HIS A 164 11.97 -6.07 6.77
C HIS A 164 10.66 -5.30 6.62
N PRO A 165 10.70 -3.95 6.55
CA PRO A 165 9.54 -3.15 6.23
C PRO A 165 9.14 -3.32 4.76
N ILE A 166 7.92 -3.78 4.53
CA ILE A 166 7.43 -4.12 3.19
C ILE A 166 6.05 -3.53 2.99
N LEU A 167 5.86 -2.73 1.94
CA LEU A 167 4.54 -2.23 1.57
C LEU A 167 3.63 -3.38 1.14
N VAL A 168 2.52 -3.58 1.86
CA VAL A 168 1.58 -4.68 1.60
C VAL A 168 0.21 -4.21 1.17
N VAL A 169 -0.25 -3.04 1.65
CA VAL A 169 -1.60 -2.55 1.39
C VAL A 169 -1.59 -1.06 1.12
N TYR A 170 -2.29 -0.66 0.08
CA TYR A 170 -2.75 0.70 -0.12
C TYR A 170 -4.26 0.78 0.12
N VAL A 171 -4.66 1.48 1.17
CA VAL A 171 -6.07 1.72 1.49
C VAL A 171 -6.50 3.01 0.82
N GLY A 172 -7.52 2.90 -0.02
CA GLY A 172 -8.13 4.04 -0.68
C GLY A 172 -9.61 3.78 -0.95
N ASP A 173 -10.32 4.89 -1.04
CA ASP A 173 -11.62 5.06 -1.66
C ASP A 173 -11.53 4.68 -3.17
N TYR A 174 -12.65 4.47 -3.87
CA TYR A 174 -12.67 4.00 -5.26
C TYR A 174 -11.86 4.89 -6.22
N PRO A 175 -12.02 6.23 -6.26
CA PRO A 175 -11.20 7.09 -7.11
C PRO A 175 -9.70 6.97 -6.81
N GLU A 176 -9.31 6.79 -5.54
CA GLU A 176 -7.96 6.59 -5.06
C GLU A 176 -7.41 5.23 -5.51
N GLN A 177 -8.20 4.16 -5.40
CA GLN A 177 -7.83 2.84 -5.91
C GLN A 177 -7.60 2.89 -7.43
N ILE A 178 -8.48 3.56 -8.17
CA ILE A 178 -8.34 3.76 -9.62
C ILE A 178 -7.10 4.60 -9.97
N LEU A 179 -6.74 5.56 -9.11
CA LEU A 179 -5.50 6.35 -9.28
C LEU A 179 -4.25 5.50 -9.05
N VAL A 180 -4.25 4.69 -7.99
CA VAL A 180 -3.12 3.84 -7.57
C VAL A 180 -2.87 2.68 -8.52
N THR A 181 -3.93 1.98 -8.92
CA THR A 181 -3.88 0.81 -9.82
C THR A 181 -3.80 1.21 -11.28
N THR A 182 -3.93 2.51 -11.58
CA THR A 182 -3.97 3.08 -12.94
C THR A 182 -5.13 2.60 -13.81
N ALA A 183 -6.12 1.90 -13.25
CA ALA A 183 -7.32 1.47 -13.96
C ALA A 183 -8.15 2.66 -14.50
N TYR A 184 -9.11 2.38 -15.38
CA TYR A 184 -10.06 3.39 -15.85
C TYR A 184 -11.26 3.54 -14.89
N TYR A 185 -11.75 4.77 -14.77
CA TYR A 185 -12.92 5.06 -13.94
C TYR A 185 -14.16 4.36 -14.49
N GLY A 186 -14.94 3.75 -13.62
CA GLY A 186 -16.04 2.85 -13.97
C GLY A 186 -15.63 1.38 -14.18
N GLY A 187 -14.35 1.03 -14.07
CA GLY A 187 -13.87 -0.36 -14.05
C GLY A 187 -13.55 -0.86 -12.65
N CYS A 188 -13.12 -2.12 -12.53
CA CYS A 188 -12.63 -2.69 -11.27
C CYS A 188 -11.12 -2.42 -11.09
N ALA A 189 -10.73 -1.94 -9.90
CA ALA A 189 -9.32 -1.72 -9.55
C ALA A 189 -8.56 -3.03 -9.30
N SER A 190 -9.26 -4.09 -8.89
CA SER A 190 -8.64 -5.34 -8.42
C SER A 190 -8.70 -6.49 -9.43
N CYS A 191 -9.67 -6.50 -10.35
CA CYS A 191 -9.85 -7.58 -11.31
C CYS A 191 -10.20 -7.07 -12.72
N GLU A 192 -10.18 -7.99 -13.67
CA GLU A 192 -10.43 -7.74 -15.09
C GLU A 192 -11.92 -7.72 -15.46
N THR A 193 -12.82 -7.74 -14.47
CA THR A 193 -14.27 -7.69 -14.67
C THR A 193 -14.68 -6.50 -15.55
N GLU A 194 -15.50 -6.79 -16.55
CA GLU A 194 -16.13 -5.78 -17.38
C GLU A 194 -17.12 -4.92 -16.59
N LYS A 195 -17.30 -3.68 -17.01
CA LYS A 195 -18.12 -2.68 -16.31
C LYS A 195 -19.58 -3.13 -16.11
N ASN A 196 -20.16 -3.82 -17.08
CA ASN A 196 -21.53 -4.36 -17.03
C ASN A 196 -21.67 -5.59 -16.12
N GLN A 197 -20.58 -6.21 -15.71
CA GLN A 197 -20.55 -7.38 -14.81
C GLN A 197 -20.13 -7.00 -13.38
N LEU A 198 -19.95 -5.70 -13.09
CA LEU A 198 -19.70 -5.23 -11.73
C LEU A 198 -20.90 -5.56 -10.83
N GLY A 199 -20.63 -6.16 -9.67
CA GLY A 199 -21.65 -6.55 -8.70
C GLY A 199 -22.24 -7.96 -8.91
N VAL A 200 -21.84 -8.67 -9.96
CA VAL A 200 -22.23 -10.08 -10.17
C VAL A 200 -21.37 -10.99 -9.28
N TYR A 201 -22.02 -11.88 -8.51
CA TYR A 201 -21.36 -12.86 -7.66
C TYR A 201 -21.78 -14.29 -8.05
N PRO A 202 -20.83 -15.26 -8.14
CA PRO A 202 -19.39 -15.11 -7.92
C PRO A 202 -18.68 -14.39 -9.09
N CYS A 203 -17.65 -13.60 -8.76
CA CYS A 203 -16.80 -12.96 -9.77
C CYS A 203 -15.86 -14.00 -10.38
N SER A 204 -15.97 -14.25 -11.69
CA SER A 204 -15.10 -15.18 -12.44
C SER A 204 -13.85 -14.52 -13.03
N ALA A 205 -13.77 -13.19 -13.04
CA ALA A 205 -12.63 -12.49 -13.63
C ALA A 205 -11.35 -12.69 -12.82
N ALA A 206 -10.22 -12.77 -13.53
CA ALA A 206 -8.91 -12.85 -12.93
C ALA A 206 -8.55 -11.57 -12.16
N SER A 207 -7.77 -11.73 -11.09
CA SER A 207 -7.17 -10.59 -10.39
C SER A 207 -6.18 -9.90 -11.32
N ARG A 208 -6.21 -8.57 -11.35
CA ARG A 208 -5.17 -7.78 -12.00
C ARG A 208 -3.85 -8.07 -11.28
N SER A 209 -2.89 -8.61 -12.02
CA SER A 209 -1.54 -8.87 -11.52
C SER A 209 -0.59 -8.87 -12.71
N HIS A 210 0.65 -8.41 -12.51
CA HIS A 210 1.80 -8.55 -13.42
C HIS A 210 2.28 -7.34 -14.27
N PHE A 211 1.77 -6.13 -14.10
CA PHE A 211 2.15 -5.06 -15.06
C PHE A 211 3.44 -4.30 -14.72
N ALA A 212 3.90 -4.32 -13.46
CA ALA A 212 5.06 -3.54 -13.03
C ALA A 212 6.36 -3.84 -13.81
N LYS A 213 6.56 -5.09 -14.26
CA LYS A 213 7.78 -5.50 -14.97
C LYS A 213 7.90 -4.93 -16.38
N MET A 214 6.81 -4.45 -16.97
CA MET A 214 6.78 -3.89 -18.32
C MET A 214 6.85 -2.37 -18.36
N VAL A 215 6.83 -1.71 -17.20
CA VAL A 215 6.83 -0.24 -17.11
C VAL A 215 8.13 0.32 -17.69
N GLY A 216 8.00 1.30 -18.59
CA GLY A 216 9.15 1.95 -19.23
C GLY A 216 9.71 1.24 -20.47
N SER A 217 9.15 0.09 -20.87
CA SER A 217 9.51 -0.57 -22.13
C SER A 217 8.88 0.15 -23.35
N TYR A 218 9.40 -0.11 -24.56
CA TYR A 218 8.81 0.43 -25.80
C TYR A 218 7.36 -0.01 -26.01
N SER A 219 7.03 -1.25 -25.63
CA SER A 219 5.68 -1.82 -25.76
C SER A 219 4.74 -1.47 -24.60
N TRP A 220 5.20 -0.70 -23.61
CA TRP A 220 4.40 -0.35 -22.43
C TRP A 220 3.05 0.30 -22.78
N PRO A 221 2.96 1.28 -23.69
CA PRO A 221 1.67 1.88 -24.04
C PRO A 221 0.68 0.89 -24.66
N ASP A 222 1.16 -0.01 -25.52
CA ASP A 222 0.32 -1.02 -26.19
C ASP A 222 -0.18 -2.05 -25.20
N HIS A 223 0.69 -2.49 -24.30
CA HIS A 223 0.33 -3.38 -23.22
C HIS A 223 -0.66 -2.73 -22.25
N CYS A 224 -0.49 -1.45 -21.90
CA CYS A 224 -1.49 -0.73 -21.12
C CYS A 224 -2.87 -0.73 -21.79
N LEU A 225 -2.91 -0.61 -23.11
CA LEU A 225 -4.15 -0.64 -23.87
C LEU A 225 -4.80 -2.03 -23.82
N GLN A 226 -4.02 -3.09 -24.01
CA GLN A 226 -4.48 -4.48 -23.92
C GLN A 226 -5.06 -4.81 -22.53
N GLU A 227 -4.37 -4.37 -21.49
CA GLU A 227 -4.75 -4.62 -20.09
C GLU A 227 -5.80 -3.64 -19.55
N ASN A 228 -6.25 -2.71 -20.38
CA ASN A 228 -7.22 -1.68 -20.05
C ASN A 228 -6.80 -0.84 -18.81
N ILE A 229 -5.56 -0.37 -18.82
CA ILE A 229 -4.97 0.51 -17.80
C ILE A 229 -4.42 1.80 -18.43
N LYS A 230 -4.22 2.83 -17.60
CA LYS A 230 -3.66 4.11 -18.05
C LYS A 230 -2.13 4.01 -18.09
N PRO A 231 -1.48 4.47 -19.17
CA PRO A 231 -0.02 4.49 -19.23
C PRO A 231 0.53 5.57 -18.29
N VAL A 232 1.17 5.12 -17.20
CA VAL A 232 2.00 5.94 -16.31
C VAL A 232 3.47 5.69 -16.61
N GLN A 233 4.35 6.66 -16.35
CA GLN A 233 5.78 6.52 -16.63
C GLN A 233 6.45 5.50 -15.72
N HIS A 234 6.13 5.55 -14.43
CA HIS A 234 6.67 4.68 -13.39
C HIS A 234 5.59 4.43 -12.35
N LEU A 235 5.30 3.17 -12.04
CA LEU A 235 4.47 2.83 -10.88
C LEU A 235 5.31 3.05 -9.62
N PHE A 236 4.71 3.58 -8.56
CA PHE A 236 5.49 3.92 -7.37
C PHE A 236 6.01 2.69 -6.62
N TRP A 237 5.38 1.55 -6.84
CA TRP A 237 5.66 0.28 -6.19
C TRP A 237 6.41 -0.71 -7.09
N GLU A 238 6.74 -0.35 -8.34
CA GLU A 238 7.39 -1.27 -9.30
C GLU A 238 8.74 -1.82 -8.84
N ASP A 239 9.45 -1.04 -8.03
CA ASP A 239 10.78 -1.32 -7.51
C ASP A 239 10.76 -1.89 -6.08
N LEU A 240 9.58 -1.96 -5.44
CA LEU A 240 9.45 -2.35 -4.05
C LEU A 240 9.40 -3.88 -3.92
N PRO A 241 10.11 -4.47 -2.95
CA PRO A 241 10.13 -5.92 -2.79
C PRO A 241 8.76 -6.44 -2.35
N TYR A 242 8.30 -7.55 -2.95
CA TYR A 242 7.03 -8.21 -2.64
C TYR A 242 5.76 -7.35 -2.81
N ALA A 243 5.86 -6.17 -3.42
CA ALA A 243 4.73 -5.27 -3.62
C ALA A 243 3.98 -5.62 -4.91
N ASN A 244 2.67 -5.79 -4.78
CA ASN A 244 1.73 -5.92 -5.89
C ASN A 244 0.43 -5.23 -5.48
N ILE A 245 0.30 -3.95 -5.84
CA ILE A 245 -0.75 -3.04 -5.36
C ILE A 245 -1.80 -2.81 -6.45
#